data_AF-A0A2S2NUM6-F1
#
_entry.id   AF-A0A2S2NUM6-F1
#
_cell.length_a   1.000
_cell.length_b   1.000
_cell.length_c   1.000
_cell.angle_alpha   90.00
_cell.angle_beta   90.00
_cell.angle_gamma   90.00
#
_symmetry.space_group_name_H-M   'P 1'
#
loop_
_entity.id
_entity.type
_entity.pdbx_description
1 polymer ?
#
loop_
_entity_poly.entity_id
_entity_poly.type
_entity_poly.pdbx_seq_one_letter_code
_entity_poly.pdbx_strand_id
1 'polypeptide(L)'
;MMSILMQYDLEYIRKISENNKAFWHSIRQFRITGSRCYQLFTYGKRQHTDEEWAIKISKYFWPQVFTNKFVKHGIQYELTARDVYIKDTGNNIITSGFITSKKCPWLGYSPDGVVLDTLNHPKKLIEIKCPFKGSLVGLTELLSNVNFLVQGTDGQWKLKNKHAYYAQIQLGMIMLNVNNC
;
A
#
# COMPACT_ATOMS: atom_id res chain seq x y z
N MET A 1 -11.10 -22.08 -0.97
CA MET A 1 -10.38 -20.78 -0.96
C MET A 1 -9.51 -20.61 0.29
N MET A 2 -10.01 -20.92 1.50
CA MET A 2 -9.24 -20.79 2.75
C MET A 2 -7.95 -21.64 2.80
N SER A 3 -7.96 -22.84 2.22
CA SER A 3 -6.78 -23.72 2.13
C SER A 3 -5.63 -23.12 1.32
N ILE A 4 -5.93 -22.41 0.22
CA ILE A 4 -4.92 -21.75 -0.63
C ILE A 4 -4.30 -20.55 0.10
N LEU A 5 -5.11 -19.78 0.82
CA LEU A 5 -4.63 -18.59 1.52
C LEU A 5 -3.76 -18.94 2.74
N MET A 6 -3.93 -20.11 3.33
CA MET A 6 -3.16 -20.55 4.51
C MET A 6 -2.11 -21.61 4.18
N GLN A 7 -1.73 -21.76 2.91
CA GLN A 7 -0.76 -22.77 2.46
C GLN A 7 0.64 -22.59 3.06
N TYR A 8 1.05 -21.34 3.32
CA TYR A 8 2.39 -21.01 3.77
C TYR A 8 2.35 -20.35 5.14
N ASP A 9 3.39 -20.57 5.94
CA ASP A 9 3.59 -19.82 7.17
C ASP A 9 3.79 -18.31 6.88
N LEU A 10 3.37 -17.46 7.82
CA LEU A 10 3.41 -16.01 7.64
C LEU A 10 4.83 -15.49 7.43
N GLU A 11 5.80 -16.04 8.16
CA GLU A 11 7.19 -15.61 8.07
C GLU A 11 7.82 -16.04 6.74
N TYR A 12 7.45 -17.22 6.26
CA TYR A 12 7.81 -17.67 4.92
C TYR A 12 7.25 -16.74 3.84
N ILE A 13 5.96 -16.38 3.93
CA ILE A 13 5.34 -15.43 2.99
C ILE A 13 6.13 -14.13 2.99
N ARG A 14 6.38 -13.56 4.16
CA ARG A 14 7.08 -12.28 4.34
C ARG A 14 8.48 -12.32 3.71
N LYS A 15 9.31 -13.29 4.09
CA LYS A 15 10.71 -13.39 3.64
C LYS A 15 10.84 -13.64 2.13
N ILE A 16 10.05 -14.56 1.58
CA ILE A 16 10.19 -14.94 0.17
C ILE A 16 9.62 -13.87 -0.76
N SER A 17 8.50 -13.25 -0.38
CA SER A 17 7.86 -12.22 -1.21
C SER A 17 8.60 -10.88 -1.25
N GLU A 18 9.61 -10.68 -0.39
CA GLU A 18 10.48 -9.50 -0.44
C GLU A 18 11.35 -9.46 -1.70
N ASN A 19 11.88 -10.62 -2.10
CA ASN A 19 12.85 -10.73 -3.21
C ASN A 19 12.32 -11.53 -4.41
N ASN A 20 11.21 -12.25 -4.25
CA ASN A 20 10.60 -13.02 -5.33
C ASN A 20 9.29 -12.37 -5.79
N LYS A 21 9.38 -11.59 -6.86
CA LYS A 21 8.24 -10.87 -7.45
C LYS A 21 7.14 -11.80 -7.94
N ALA A 22 7.48 -12.96 -8.51
CA ALA A 22 6.49 -13.94 -8.98
C ALA A 22 5.71 -14.53 -7.81
N PHE A 23 6.41 -14.92 -6.74
CA PHE A 23 5.79 -15.39 -5.51
C PHE A 23 4.92 -14.30 -4.88
N TRP A 24 5.43 -13.07 -4.78
CA TRP A 24 4.70 -11.90 -4.31
C TRP A 24 3.40 -11.65 -5.10
N HIS A 25 3.42 -11.80 -6.43
CA HIS A 25 2.21 -11.71 -7.23
C HIS A 25 1.22 -12.84 -6.91
N SER A 26 1.71 -14.09 -6.78
CA SER A 26 0.87 -15.27 -6.53
C SER A 26 0.13 -15.19 -5.19
N ILE A 27 0.83 -14.85 -4.11
CA ILE A 27 0.24 -14.74 -2.77
C ILE A 27 -0.75 -13.57 -2.67
N ARG A 28 -0.65 -12.55 -3.53
CA ARG A 28 -1.59 -11.42 -3.56
C ARG A 28 -2.90 -11.70 -4.27
N GLN A 29 -2.94 -12.72 -5.14
CA GLN A 29 -4.01 -12.90 -6.13
C GLN A 29 -5.41 -12.98 -5.52
N PHE A 30 -5.59 -13.68 -4.40
CA PHE A 30 -6.89 -13.88 -3.73
C PHE A 30 -7.04 -13.08 -2.44
N ARG A 31 -6.29 -11.98 -2.31
CA ARG A 31 -6.31 -11.11 -1.13
C ARG A 31 -6.76 -9.70 -1.48
N ILE A 32 -7.48 -9.07 -0.56
CA ILE A 32 -7.72 -7.64 -0.58
C ILE A 32 -6.45 -6.94 -0.13
N THR A 33 -5.82 -6.19 -1.05
CA THR A 33 -4.54 -5.51 -0.80
C THR A 33 -4.70 -4.01 -0.66
N GLY A 34 -3.77 -3.35 0.06
CA GLY A 34 -3.82 -1.92 0.36
C GLY A 34 -4.09 -1.03 -0.85
N SER A 35 -3.34 -1.19 -1.94
CA SER A 35 -3.48 -0.37 -3.16
C SER A 35 -4.82 -0.53 -3.89
N ARG A 36 -5.66 -1.51 -3.51
CA ARG A 36 -6.91 -1.87 -4.19
C ARG A 36 -8.09 -2.02 -3.24
N CYS A 37 -7.94 -1.90 -1.92
CA CYS A 37 -9.05 -2.09 -0.99
C CYS A 37 -10.14 -1.02 -1.19
N TYR A 38 -9.75 0.21 -1.52
CA TYR A 38 -10.68 1.32 -1.69
C TYR A 38 -11.74 1.08 -2.77
N GLN A 39 -11.38 0.44 -3.88
CA GLN A 39 -12.32 0.17 -4.97
C GLN A 39 -13.36 -0.91 -4.66
N LEU A 40 -13.15 -1.74 -3.63
CA LEU A 40 -14.18 -2.65 -3.11
C LEU A 40 -15.05 -1.93 -2.10
N PHE A 41 -14.42 -1.16 -1.20
CA PHE A 41 -15.13 -0.35 -0.21
C PHE A 41 -16.12 0.63 -0.86
N THR A 42 -15.70 1.37 -1.89
CA THR A 42 -16.59 2.33 -2.56
C THR A 42 -17.68 1.66 -3.39
N TYR A 43 -17.38 0.50 -3.98
CA TYR A 43 -18.35 -0.28 -4.75
C TYR A 43 -19.46 -0.82 -3.84
N GLY A 44 -19.09 -1.38 -2.68
CA GLY A 44 -20.05 -1.89 -1.69
C GLY A 44 -20.89 -0.82 -0.97
N LYS A 45 -20.73 0.48 -1.28
CA LYS A 45 -21.60 1.54 -0.74
C LYS A 45 -22.96 1.61 -1.42
N ARG A 46 -23.15 0.89 -2.52
CA ARG A 46 -24.41 0.79 -3.26
C ARG A 46 -24.81 -0.68 -3.34
N GLN A 47 -26.10 -0.92 -3.54
CA GLN A 47 -26.58 -2.26 -3.83
C GLN A 47 -26.16 -2.66 -5.25
N HIS A 48 -25.80 -3.93 -5.39
CA HIS A 48 -25.37 -4.54 -6.63
C HIS A 48 -25.97 -5.95 -6.72
N THR A 49 -26.25 -6.42 -7.92
CA THR A 49 -26.69 -7.79 -8.13
C THR A 49 -25.54 -8.78 -7.94
N ASP A 50 -25.86 -10.06 -7.84
CA ASP A 50 -24.85 -11.11 -7.72
C ASP A 50 -23.98 -11.19 -8.99
N GLU A 51 -24.56 -10.96 -10.17
CA GLU A 51 -23.84 -10.91 -11.44
C GLU A 51 -22.84 -9.74 -11.48
N GLU A 52 -23.26 -8.57 -11.00
CA GLU A 52 -22.40 -7.39 -10.91
C GLU A 52 -21.21 -7.64 -9.96
N TRP A 53 -21.47 -8.26 -8.80
CA TRP A 53 -20.42 -8.67 -7.88
C TRP A 53 -19.49 -9.72 -8.49
N ALA A 54 -20.02 -10.73 -9.18
CA ALA A 54 -19.21 -11.75 -9.85
C ALA A 54 -18.24 -11.12 -10.86
N ILE A 55 -18.71 -10.16 -11.67
CA ILE A 55 -17.87 -9.41 -12.61
C ILE A 55 -16.82 -8.58 -11.88
N LYS A 56 -17.22 -7.85 -10.83
CA LYS A 56 -16.31 -7.00 -10.03
C LYS A 56 -15.21 -7.81 -9.38
N ILE A 57 -15.54 -8.94 -8.76
CA ILE A 57 -14.62 -9.82 -8.05
C ILE A 57 -13.70 -10.57 -9.02
N SER A 58 -14.21 -11.02 -10.16
CA SER A 58 -13.38 -11.61 -11.23
C SER A 58 -12.31 -10.62 -11.71
N LYS A 59 -12.70 -9.38 -12.04
CA LYS A 59 -11.72 -8.33 -12.39
C LYS A 59 -10.79 -7.95 -11.24
N TYR A 60 -11.26 -8.09 -10.00
CA TYR A 60 -10.44 -7.85 -8.83
C TYR A 60 -9.34 -8.90 -8.69
N PHE A 61 -9.66 -10.18 -8.61
CA PHE A 61 -8.67 -11.23 -8.33
C PHE A 61 -7.83 -11.62 -9.55
N TRP A 62 -8.23 -11.27 -10.77
CA TRP A 62 -7.44 -11.44 -11.99
C TRP A 62 -7.18 -10.11 -12.70
N PRO A 63 -6.40 -9.19 -12.09
CA PRO A 63 -6.09 -7.92 -12.72
C PRO A 63 -5.16 -8.11 -13.93
N GLN A 64 -5.39 -7.33 -14.97
CA GLN A 64 -4.42 -7.21 -16.07
C GLN A 64 -3.15 -6.53 -15.57
N VAL A 65 -2.00 -7.02 -16.04
CA VAL A 65 -0.70 -6.40 -15.73
C VAL A 65 -0.69 -5.01 -16.36
N PHE A 66 -0.44 -4.00 -15.54
CA PHE A 66 -0.41 -2.61 -15.98
C PHE A 66 0.94 -1.99 -15.66
N THR A 67 1.57 -1.39 -16.65
CA THR A 67 2.80 -0.62 -16.49
C THR A 67 2.73 0.63 -17.36
N ASN A 68 3.11 1.77 -16.80
CA ASN A 68 3.15 3.05 -17.50
C ASN A 68 4.30 3.91 -16.93
N LYS A 69 4.49 5.11 -17.49
CA LYS A 69 5.53 6.04 -17.02
C LYS A 69 5.41 6.40 -15.54
N PHE A 70 4.19 6.50 -15.01
CA PHE A 70 3.95 6.83 -13.60
C PHE A 70 4.40 5.71 -12.66
N VAL A 71 4.07 4.45 -12.99
CA VAL A 71 4.49 3.27 -12.23
C VAL A 71 6.01 3.09 -12.30
N LYS A 72 6.60 3.23 -13.49
CA LYS A 72 8.06 3.14 -13.67
C LYS A 72 8.80 4.20 -12.85
N HIS A 73 8.31 5.43 -12.88
CA HIS A 73 8.87 6.53 -12.09
C HIS A 73 8.76 6.25 -10.58
N GLY A 74 7.62 5.76 -10.11
CA GLY A 74 7.44 5.32 -8.73
C GLY A 74 8.50 4.32 -8.29
N ILE A 75 8.63 3.22 -9.04
CA ILE A 75 9.61 2.15 -8.76
C ILE A 75 11.05 2.69 -8.77
N GLN A 76 11.38 3.58 -9.71
CA GLN A 76 12.73 4.12 -9.85
C GLN A 76 13.15 4.96 -8.65
N TYR A 77 12.24 5.75 -8.07
CA TYR A 77 12.58 6.74 -7.04
C TYR A 77 12.17 6.36 -5.63
N GLU A 78 11.46 5.24 -5.44
CA GLU A 78 11.03 4.78 -4.11
C GLU A 78 12.22 4.57 -3.16
N LEU A 79 13.30 3.93 -3.63
CA LEU A 79 14.51 3.72 -2.83
C LEU A 79 15.13 5.05 -2.41
N THR A 80 15.34 5.97 -3.36
CA THR A 80 15.90 7.30 -3.10
C THR A 80 15.03 8.09 -2.11
N ALA A 81 13.71 8.05 -2.24
CA ALA A 81 12.80 8.72 -1.32
C ALA A 81 12.89 8.13 0.11
N ARG A 82 13.05 6.80 0.23
CA ARG A 82 13.28 6.13 1.52
C ARG A 82 14.60 6.56 2.15
N ASP A 83 15.67 6.61 1.37
CA ASP A 83 17.01 6.99 1.85
C ASP A 83 17.03 8.44 2.35
N VAL A 84 16.37 9.36 1.64
CA VAL A 84 16.21 10.74 2.08
C VAL A 84 15.42 10.79 3.39
N TYR A 85 14.32 10.03 3.50
CA TYR A 85 13.54 9.97 4.74
C TYR A 85 14.36 9.44 5.93
N ILE A 86 15.18 8.40 5.73
CA ILE A 86 16.07 7.85 6.75
C ILE A 86 17.07 8.93 7.19
N LYS A 87 17.72 9.59 6.24
CA LYS A 87 18.72 10.63 6.51
C LYS A 87 18.13 11.81 7.29
N ASP A 88 16.94 12.27 6.91
CA ASP A 88 16.31 13.45 7.50
C ASP A 88 15.73 13.18 8.89
N THR A 89 15.29 11.96 9.16
CA THR A 89 14.60 11.63 10.41
C THR A 89 15.45 10.85 11.42
N GLY A 90 16.53 10.20 10.98
CA GLY A 90 17.34 9.30 11.81
C GLY A 90 16.60 8.04 12.28
N ASN A 91 15.42 7.74 11.71
CA ASN A 91 14.62 6.59 12.10
C ASN A 91 15.28 5.27 11.68
N ASN A 92 15.22 4.26 12.56
CA ASN A 92 15.55 2.88 12.20
C ASN A 92 14.42 2.28 11.35
N ILE A 93 14.71 1.95 10.08
CA ILE A 93 13.72 1.50 9.11
C ILE A 93 14.14 0.16 8.51
N ILE A 94 13.20 -0.76 8.41
CA ILE A 94 13.36 -2.02 7.69
C ILE A 94 12.45 -2.08 6.47
N THR A 95 12.89 -2.80 5.44
CA THR A 95 12.02 -3.30 4.38
C THR A 95 11.31 -4.57 4.84
N SER A 96 10.23 -4.91 4.17
CA SER A 96 9.51 -6.15 4.41
C SER A 96 8.83 -6.61 3.12
N GLY A 97 8.77 -7.92 2.91
CA GLY A 97 7.83 -8.49 1.95
C GLY A 97 6.38 -8.37 2.40
N PHE A 98 5.53 -9.17 1.78
CA PHE A 98 4.09 -9.17 2.00
C PHE A 98 3.70 -9.69 3.39
N ILE A 99 2.80 -8.95 4.03
CA ILE A 99 2.28 -9.21 5.38
C ILE A 99 0.82 -9.65 5.25
N THR A 100 0.46 -10.73 5.95
CA THR A 100 -0.92 -11.26 6.03
C THR A 100 -1.18 -11.79 7.45
N SER A 101 -2.40 -12.28 7.71
CA SER A 101 -2.83 -12.71 9.05
C SER A 101 -3.52 -14.06 8.99
N LYS A 102 -3.27 -14.92 9.99
CA LYS A 102 -4.03 -16.18 10.15
C LYS A 102 -5.51 -15.91 10.49
N LYS A 103 -5.82 -14.79 11.16
CA LYS A 103 -7.20 -14.41 11.53
C LYS A 103 -7.98 -13.88 10.33
N CYS A 104 -7.32 -13.11 9.46
CA CYS A 104 -7.92 -12.52 8.27
C CYS A 104 -7.04 -12.83 7.03
N PRO A 105 -6.95 -14.10 6.60
CA PRO A 105 -6.00 -14.52 5.56
C PRO A 105 -6.32 -13.96 4.17
N TRP A 106 -7.52 -13.41 3.98
CA TRP A 106 -7.95 -12.68 2.78
C TRP A 106 -7.48 -11.22 2.76
N LEU A 107 -6.82 -10.71 3.81
CA LEU A 107 -6.20 -9.39 3.81
C LEU A 107 -4.68 -9.50 3.65
N GLY A 108 -4.07 -8.48 3.07
CA GLY A 108 -2.62 -8.30 3.19
C GLY A 108 -2.07 -7.01 2.61
N TYR A 109 -0.80 -6.78 2.88
CA TYR A 109 -0.14 -5.51 2.63
C TYR A 109 1.34 -5.69 2.28
N SER A 110 1.89 -4.79 1.47
CA SER A 110 3.33 -4.68 1.25
C SER A 110 3.74 -3.27 1.66
N PRO A 111 4.41 -3.09 2.80
CA PRO A 111 4.85 -1.78 3.23
C PRO A 111 6.06 -1.32 2.42
N ASP A 112 6.14 -0.03 2.12
CA ASP A 112 7.35 0.56 1.53
C ASP A 112 8.44 0.69 2.60
N GLY A 113 8.08 0.69 3.88
CA GLY A 113 9.01 0.53 4.99
C GLY A 113 8.28 0.43 6.32
N VAL A 114 9.00 0.01 7.36
CA VAL A 114 8.51 -0.03 8.73
C VAL A 114 9.54 0.62 9.63
N VAL A 115 9.15 1.69 10.32
CA VAL A 115 9.96 2.28 11.39
C VAL A 115 9.86 1.37 12.61
N LEU A 116 11.01 1.08 13.22
CA LEU A 116 11.10 0.31 14.45
C LEU A 116 11.28 1.22 15.67
N ASP A 117 10.78 0.79 16.83
CA ASP A 117 11.14 1.39 18.11
C ASP A 117 12.51 0.90 18.61
N THR A 118 12.93 1.35 19.80
CA THR A 118 14.21 0.96 20.42
C THR A 118 14.29 -0.52 20.81
N LEU A 119 13.15 -1.23 20.83
CA LEU A 119 13.04 -2.67 21.11
C LEU A 119 12.87 -3.50 19.81
N ASN A 120 13.02 -2.88 18.65
CA ASN A 120 12.82 -3.48 17.32
C ASN A 120 11.37 -3.91 17.02
N HIS A 121 10.38 -3.30 17.67
CA HIS A 121 8.98 -3.51 17.32
C HIS A 121 8.50 -2.51 16.25
N PRO A 122 7.58 -2.92 15.35
CA PRO A 122 6.92 -1.99 14.43
C PRO A 122 6.27 -0.82 15.16
N LYS A 123 6.67 0.40 14.81
CA LYS A 123 6.17 1.65 15.41
C LYS A 123 5.34 2.47 14.44
N LYS A 124 5.74 2.51 13.17
CA LYS A 124 5.13 3.37 12.15
C LYS A 124 5.28 2.75 10.77
N LEU A 125 4.21 2.81 9.97
CA LEU A 125 4.21 2.44 8.56
C LEU A 125 4.90 3.52 7.73
N ILE A 126 5.58 3.13 6.66
CA ILE A 126 6.02 4.05 5.60
C ILE A 126 5.32 3.62 4.30
N GLU A 127 4.66 4.59 3.67
CA GLU A 127 4.07 4.47 2.34
C GLU A 127 4.54 5.66 1.49
N ILE A 128 5.36 5.38 0.49
CA ILE A 128 6.04 6.34 -0.36
C ILE A 128 5.25 6.50 -1.66
N LYS A 129 5.02 7.75 -2.05
CA LYS A 129 4.49 8.10 -3.38
C LYS A 129 5.48 9.03 -4.05
N CYS A 130 5.91 8.67 -5.26
CA CYS A 130 6.73 9.51 -6.13
C CYS A 130 5.91 9.88 -7.38
N PRO A 131 5.11 10.97 -7.36
CA PRO A 131 4.31 11.35 -8.51
C PRO A 131 5.20 11.84 -9.64
N PHE A 132 5.03 11.30 -10.84
CA PHE A 132 5.78 11.73 -12.04
C PHE A 132 5.75 13.24 -12.27
N LYS A 133 4.65 13.94 -11.91
CA LYS A 133 4.58 15.40 -12.03
C LYS A 133 5.70 16.11 -11.27
N GLY A 134 6.20 15.53 -10.17
CA GLY A 134 7.31 16.08 -9.39
C GLY A 134 8.64 16.10 -10.13
N SER A 135 8.77 15.38 -11.26
CA SER A 135 9.95 15.48 -12.13
C SER A 135 9.84 16.62 -13.15
N LEU A 136 8.69 17.31 -13.21
CA LEU A 136 8.41 18.35 -14.20
C LEU A 136 8.23 19.73 -13.58
N VAL A 137 7.81 19.78 -12.31
CA VAL A 137 7.41 21.03 -11.64
C VAL A 137 8.00 21.10 -10.23
N GLY A 138 8.10 22.32 -9.69
CA GLY A 138 8.55 22.54 -8.32
C GLY A 138 7.54 22.05 -7.26
N LEU A 139 8.00 21.96 -6.00
CA LEU A 139 7.23 21.41 -4.88
C LEU A 139 5.86 22.08 -4.69
N THR A 140 5.81 23.41 -4.68
CA THR A 140 4.55 24.17 -4.48
C THR A 140 3.53 23.85 -5.57
N GLU A 141 3.97 23.78 -6.83
CA GLU A 141 3.06 23.41 -7.93
C GLU A 141 2.63 21.96 -7.81
N LEU A 142 3.54 21.04 -7.49
CA LEU A 142 3.22 19.62 -7.30
C LEU A 142 2.12 19.44 -6.25
N LEU A 143 2.29 20.02 -5.07
CA LEU A 143 1.36 19.85 -3.94
C LEU A 143 -0.04 20.38 -4.27
N SER A 144 -0.13 21.50 -4.98
CA SER A 144 -1.41 22.08 -5.44
C SER A 144 -2.08 21.27 -6.55
N ASN A 145 -1.36 20.36 -7.22
CA ASN A 145 -1.85 19.62 -8.39
C ASN A 145 -2.10 18.13 -8.13
N VAL A 146 -1.68 17.59 -6.98
CA VAL A 146 -1.99 16.21 -6.64
C VAL A 146 -3.40 16.09 -6.08
N ASN A 147 -4.18 15.16 -6.64
CA ASN A 147 -5.58 15.00 -6.24
C ASN A 147 -5.78 14.34 -4.86
N PHE A 148 -4.72 13.81 -4.26
CA PHE A 148 -4.75 13.07 -3.00
C PHE A 148 -4.43 13.93 -1.77
N LEU A 149 -3.85 15.13 -1.94
CA LEU A 149 -3.63 16.07 -0.83
C LEU A 149 -4.68 17.18 -0.83
N VAL A 150 -4.91 17.74 0.35
CA VAL A 150 -5.69 18.96 0.59
C VAL A 150 -4.93 19.82 1.60
N GLN A 151 -4.96 21.14 1.41
CA GLN A 151 -4.38 22.06 2.39
C GLN A 151 -5.41 22.35 3.49
N GLY A 152 -5.00 22.18 4.75
CA GLY A 152 -5.80 22.54 5.91
C GLY A 152 -5.84 24.06 6.13
N THR A 153 -6.71 24.49 7.03
CA THR A 153 -6.79 25.90 7.47
C THR A 153 -5.51 26.37 8.17
N ASP A 154 -4.71 25.44 8.66
CA ASP A 154 -3.37 25.62 9.26
C ASP A 154 -2.25 25.74 8.20
N GLY A 155 -2.60 25.72 6.91
CA GLY A 155 -1.64 25.74 5.81
C GLY A 155 -0.92 24.40 5.56
N GLN A 156 -1.18 23.38 6.39
CA GLN A 156 -0.52 22.08 6.31
C GLN A 156 -1.21 21.18 5.27
N TRP A 157 -0.41 20.44 4.49
CA TRP A 157 -0.94 19.47 3.54
C TRP A 157 -1.30 18.17 4.24
N LYS A 158 -2.54 17.71 4.04
CA LYS A 158 -3.09 16.48 4.62
C LYS A 158 -3.58 15.56 3.52
N LEU A 159 -3.42 14.25 3.74
CA LEU A 159 -4.00 13.23 2.87
C LEU A 159 -5.54 13.28 2.97
N LYS A 160 -6.23 13.27 1.84
CA LYS A 160 -7.69 13.26 1.81
C LYS A 160 -8.24 11.95 2.36
N ASN A 161 -9.12 12.01 3.37
CA ASN A 161 -9.74 10.83 3.98
C ASN A 161 -10.62 10.03 2.99
N LYS A 162 -11.18 10.68 1.96
CA LYS A 162 -11.95 10.05 0.88
C LYS A 162 -11.07 9.78 -0.35
N HIS A 163 -9.95 9.08 -0.16
CA HIS A 163 -9.01 8.77 -1.23
C HIS A 163 -8.46 7.34 -1.13
N ALA A 164 -8.04 6.76 -2.26
CA ALA A 164 -7.52 5.41 -2.32
C ALA A 164 -6.27 5.21 -1.44
N TYR A 165 -5.36 6.18 -1.45
CA TYR A 165 -4.16 6.16 -0.61
C TYR A 165 -4.47 6.23 0.89
N TYR A 166 -5.56 6.90 1.29
CA TYR A 166 -5.96 6.88 2.70
C TYR A 166 -6.40 5.49 3.12
N ALA A 167 -7.28 4.84 2.34
CA ALA A 167 -7.68 3.47 2.63
C ALA A 167 -6.50 2.47 2.56
N GLN A 168 -5.52 2.74 1.69
CA GLN A 168 -4.28 1.97 1.61
C GLN A 168 -3.53 2.01 2.94
N ILE A 169 -3.19 3.20 3.45
CA ILE A 169 -2.43 3.31 4.71
C ILE A 169 -3.24 2.79 5.91
N GLN A 170 -4.57 2.94 5.92
CA GLN A 170 -5.41 2.39 6.99
C GLN A 170 -5.31 0.86 7.04
N LEU A 171 -5.34 0.19 5.89
CA LEU A 171 -5.13 -1.26 5.85
C LEU A 171 -3.71 -1.62 6.29
N GLY A 172 -2.69 -0.89 5.84
CA GLY A 172 -1.30 -1.14 6.21
C GLY A 172 -1.06 -1.02 7.72
N MET A 173 -1.61 0.02 8.35
CA MET A 173 -1.56 0.25 9.79
C MET A 173 -2.22 -0.88 10.58
N ILE A 174 -3.40 -1.34 10.16
CA ILE A 174 -4.09 -2.49 10.77
C ILE A 174 -3.27 -3.78 10.62
N MET A 175 -2.69 -4.04 9.45
CA MET A 175 -1.89 -5.25 9.19
C MET A 175 -0.58 -5.28 9.98
N LEU A 176 0.00 -4.11 10.26
CA LEU A 176 1.21 -3.95 11.06
C LEU A 176 0.94 -3.77 12.56
N ASN A 177 -0.32 -3.56 12.96
CA ASN A 177 -0.72 -3.18 14.31
C ASN A 177 -0.02 -1.90 14.81
N VAL A 178 -0.02 -0.86 13.97
CA VAL A 178 0.55 0.46 14.29
C VAL A 178 -0.50 1.56 14.10
N ASN A 179 -0.32 2.70 14.78
CA ASN A 179 -1.29 3.81 14.75
C ASN A 179 -0.83 5.01 13.91
N ASN A 180 0.35 4.93 13.30
CA ASN A 180 0.95 6.02 12.54
C ASN A 180 1.46 5.52 11.19
N CYS A 181 1.36 6.39 10.19
CA CYS A 181 1.97 6.26 8.86
C CYS A 181 2.63 7.59 8.48
#